data_AF-A0A829YEF8-F1
#
_entry.id   AF-A0A829YEF8-F1
#
_cell.length_a   1.000
_cell.length_b   1.000
_cell.length_c   1.000
_cell.angle_alpha   90.00
_cell.angle_beta   90.00
_cell.angle_gamma   90.00
#
_symmetry.space_group_name_H-M   'P 1'
#
loop_
_entity.id
_entity.type
_entity.pdbx_description
1 polymer ?
#
loop_
_entity_poly.entity_id
_entity_poly.type
_entity_poly.pdbx_seq_one_letter_code
_entity_poly.pdbx_strand_id
1 'polypeptide(L)'
;MHPAEAELVNVARRFAAVGAQVAQTFEQGQRQLRLDLLLSQERLCTAEGAQTSLAALEQLRHLVAAHKQAFSKFVTESSAQFAAVLAQLPPELQPEKQAAITASLNRQLQAQAEFYRAREQWMEAAEAICRLIDSRRASCTFSDGGIDFAADEDLLRFQELLLKIEAAHQSEVAGLQQRMFRLTSSLTLLG
;
A
#
# COMPACT_ATOMS: atom_id res chain seq x y z
N MET A 1 6.60 -30.91 -21.75
CA MET A 1 6.34 -30.19 -20.49
C MET A 1 5.95 -31.23 -19.44
N HIS A 2 6.69 -31.32 -18.35
CA HIS A 2 6.42 -32.27 -17.28
C HIS A 2 5.11 -31.88 -16.56
N PRO A 3 4.25 -32.82 -16.11
CA PRO A 3 2.98 -32.50 -15.46
C PRO A 3 3.11 -31.54 -14.27
N ALA A 4 4.19 -31.68 -13.47
CA ALA A 4 4.46 -30.77 -12.35
C ALA A 4 4.88 -29.36 -12.79
N GLU A 5 5.45 -29.17 -13.98
CA GLU A 5 5.72 -27.82 -14.52
C GLU A 5 4.42 -27.12 -14.91
N ALA A 6 3.48 -27.86 -15.51
CA ALA A 6 2.15 -27.35 -15.81
C ALA A 6 1.42 -26.94 -14.51
N GLU A 7 1.55 -27.76 -13.47
CA GLU A 7 0.93 -27.47 -12.18
C GLU A 7 1.55 -26.25 -11.50
N LEU A 8 2.88 -26.03 -11.60
CA LEU A 8 3.50 -24.78 -11.11
C LEU A 8 2.87 -23.54 -11.76
N VAL A 9 2.61 -23.58 -13.07
CA VAL A 9 1.95 -22.49 -13.79
C VAL A 9 0.51 -22.32 -13.31
N ASN A 10 -0.23 -23.41 -13.07
CA ASN A 10 -1.60 -23.35 -12.57
C ASN A 10 -1.68 -22.76 -11.16
N VAL A 11 -0.77 -23.16 -10.27
CA VAL A 11 -0.63 -22.60 -8.92
C VAL A 11 -0.33 -21.10 -9.02
N ALA A 12 0.63 -20.69 -9.85
CA ALA A 12 0.95 -19.28 -10.05
C ALA A 12 -0.24 -18.46 -10.58
N ARG A 13 -1.00 -18.97 -11.56
CA ARG A 13 -2.20 -18.29 -12.09
C ARG A 13 -3.29 -18.12 -11.05
N ARG A 14 -3.55 -19.16 -10.25
CA ARG A 14 -4.56 -19.14 -9.18
C ARG A 14 -4.24 -18.06 -8.16
N PHE A 15 -2.97 -18.00 -7.72
CA PHE A 15 -2.53 -16.99 -6.78
C PHE A 15 -2.49 -15.59 -7.39
N ALA A 16 -2.15 -15.44 -8.67
CA ALA A 16 -2.28 -14.15 -9.35
C ALA A 16 -3.74 -13.64 -9.34
N ALA A 17 -4.71 -14.52 -9.60
CA ALA A 17 -6.13 -14.16 -9.58
C ALA A 17 -6.63 -13.77 -8.17
N VAL A 18 -6.26 -14.54 -7.14
CA VAL A 18 -6.62 -14.20 -5.75
C VAL A 18 -5.96 -12.89 -5.32
N GLY A 19 -4.68 -12.69 -5.65
CA GLY A 19 -3.97 -11.45 -5.37
C GLY A 19 -4.63 -10.23 -6.04
N ALA A 20 -5.05 -10.36 -7.29
CA ALA A 20 -5.78 -9.31 -8.00
C ALA A 20 -7.11 -8.97 -7.32
N GLN A 21 -7.88 -9.98 -6.89
CA GLN A 21 -9.14 -9.75 -6.18
C GLN A 21 -8.94 -9.03 -4.84
N VAL A 22 -7.92 -9.42 -4.08
CA VAL A 22 -7.58 -8.78 -2.79
C VAL A 22 -7.15 -7.32 -3.01
N ALA A 23 -6.31 -7.06 -4.01
CA ALA A 23 -5.90 -5.71 -4.38
C ALA A 23 -7.09 -4.85 -4.82
N GLN A 24 -7.98 -5.38 -5.66
CA GLN A 24 -9.19 -4.68 -6.11
C GLN A 24 -10.11 -4.31 -4.94
N THR A 25 -10.32 -5.24 -4.00
CA THR A 25 -11.14 -5.00 -2.81
C THR A 25 -10.57 -3.88 -1.96
N PHE A 26 -9.25 -3.88 -1.77
CA PHE A 26 -8.52 -2.84 -1.05
C PHE A 26 -8.60 -1.48 -1.75
N GLU A 27 -8.40 -1.42 -3.07
CA GLU A 27 -8.55 -0.19 -3.86
C GLU A 27 -9.97 0.37 -3.82
N GLN A 28 -10.99 -0.49 -3.92
CA GLN A 28 -12.38 -0.08 -3.85
C GLN A 28 -12.69 0.55 -2.48
N GLY A 29 -12.24 -0.07 -1.39
CA GLY A 29 -12.43 0.49 -0.06
C GLY A 29 -11.69 1.82 0.11
N GLN A 30 -10.47 1.97 -0.42
CA GLN A 30 -9.78 3.28 -0.40
C GLN A 30 -10.55 4.38 -1.14
N ARG A 31 -11.14 4.08 -2.30
CA ARG A 31 -11.93 5.07 -3.07
C ARG A 31 -13.15 5.56 -2.29
N GLN A 32 -13.77 4.69 -1.48
CA GLN A 32 -14.91 5.06 -0.64
C GLN A 32 -14.56 6.07 0.45
N LEU A 33 -13.30 6.08 0.92
CA LEU A 33 -12.84 6.97 1.99
C LEU A 33 -12.59 8.41 1.54
N ARG A 34 -12.61 8.68 0.22
CA ARG A 34 -12.37 10.02 -0.36
C ARG A 34 -11.08 10.64 0.22
N LEU A 35 -9.98 9.89 0.13
CA LEU A 35 -8.67 10.30 0.68
C LEU A 35 -8.15 11.60 0.06
N ASP A 36 -8.60 11.94 -1.16
CA ASP A 36 -8.38 13.21 -1.85
C ASP A 36 -8.86 14.43 -1.05
N LEU A 37 -9.92 14.28 -0.25
CA LEU A 37 -10.49 15.35 0.55
C LEU A 37 -9.92 15.40 1.98
N LEU A 38 -9.11 14.43 2.38
CA LEU A 38 -8.76 14.22 3.78
C LEU A 38 -8.05 15.42 4.41
N LEU A 39 -7.18 16.07 3.63
CA LEU A 39 -6.45 17.26 4.03
C LEU A 39 -6.88 18.50 3.24
N SER A 40 -8.09 18.48 2.66
CA SER A 40 -8.61 19.67 2.00
C SER A 40 -9.02 20.73 3.00
N GLN A 41 -8.96 21.99 2.59
CA GLN A 41 -9.46 23.11 3.39
C GLN A 41 -10.94 22.93 3.76
N GLU A 42 -11.75 22.37 2.86
CA GLU A 42 -13.17 22.05 3.09
C GLU A 42 -13.38 21.20 4.35
N ARG A 43 -12.56 20.17 4.55
CA ARG A 43 -12.65 19.34 5.76
C ARG A 43 -11.97 19.99 6.95
N LEU A 44 -10.80 20.58 6.76
CA LEU A 44 -9.97 21.03 7.88
C LEU A 44 -10.49 22.33 8.53
N CYS A 45 -11.22 23.18 7.81
CA CYS A 45 -11.71 24.46 8.32
C CYS A 45 -12.77 24.33 9.43
N THR A 46 -13.46 23.19 9.50
CA THR A 46 -14.47 22.90 10.53
C THR A 46 -14.06 21.76 11.46
N ALA A 47 -14.59 21.78 12.69
CA ALA A 47 -14.37 20.68 13.65
C ALA A 47 -15.00 19.37 13.16
N GLU A 48 -16.21 19.46 12.60
CA GLU A 48 -16.93 18.30 12.03
C GLU A 48 -16.19 17.70 10.82
N GLY A 49 -15.67 18.54 9.92
CA GLY A 49 -14.88 18.08 8.79
C GLY A 49 -13.56 17.42 9.22
N ALA A 50 -12.87 17.95 10.23
CA ALA A 50 -11.67 17.34 10.78
C ALA A 50 -11.95 16.00 11.46
N GLN A 51 -13.06 15.89 12.21
CA GLN A 51 -13.56 14.61 12.75
C GLN A 51 -13.85 13.61 11.63
N THR A 52 -14.46 14.06 10.53
CA THR A 52 -14.71 13.22 9.35
C THR A 52 -13.41 12.70 8.73
N SER A 53 -12.38 13.54 8.61
CA SER A 53 -11.06 13.12 8.15
C SER A 53 -10.40 12.10 9.08
N LEU A 54 -10.48 12.31 10.40
CA LEU A 54 -9.96 11.36 11.40
C LEU A 54 -10.69 10.01 11.33
N ALA A 55 -12.01 10.02 11.19
CA ALA A 55 -12.80 8.80 11.03
C ALA A 55 -12.42 8.04 9.74
N ALA A 56 -12.20 8.77 8.63
CA ALA A 56 -11.72 8.17 7.38
C ALA A 56 -10.32 7.55 7.53
N LEU A 57 -9.41 8.17 8.29
CA LEU A 57 -8.10 7.58 8.60
C LEU A 57 -8.22 6.30 9.42
N GLU A 58 -9.14 6.24 10.38
CA GLU A 58 -9.36 5.03 11.17
C GLU A 58 -9.92 3.89 10.30
N GLN A 59 -10.87 4.19 9.42
CA GLN A 59 -11.35 3.20 8.44
C GLN A 59 -10.23 2.73 7.50
N LEU A 60 -9.33 3.64 7.08
CA LEU A 60 -8.17 3.28 6.28
C LEU A 60 -7.23 2.33 7.04
N ARG A 61 -7.01 2.54 8.34
CA ARG A 61 -6.22 1.61 9.18
C ARG A 61 -6.81 0.21 9.21
N HIS A 62 -8.12 0.11 9.43
CA HIS A 62 -8.80 -1.19 9.40
C HIS A 62 -8.66 -1.87 8.05
N LEU A 63 -8.79 -1.11 6.95
CA LEU A 63 -8.63 -1.61 5.60
C LEU A 63 -7.19 -2.09 5.32
N VAL A 64 -6.17 -1.33 5.76
CA VAL A 64 -4.75 -1.73 5.67
C VAL A 64 -4.47 -2.99 6.51
N ALA A 65 -5.01 -3.06 7.73
CA ALA A 65 -4.85 -4.23 8.60
C ALA A 65 -5.49 -5.48 7.99
N ALA A 66 -6.70 -5.36 7.43
CA ALA A 66 -7.39 -6.45 6.74
C ALA A 66 -6.59 -6.92 5.51
N HIS A 67 -6.05 -5.99 4.72
CA HIS A 67 -5.21 -6.32 3.57
C HIS A 67 -3.89 -6.99 3.99
N LYS A 68 -3.22 -6.51 5.05
CA LYS A 68 -2.04 -7.16 5.65
C LYS A 68 -2.34 -8.60 6.04
N GLN A 69 -3.46 -8.84 6.71
CA GLN A 69 -3.86 -10.17 7.14
C GLN A 69 -4.16 -11.09 5.95
N ALA A 70 -4.90 -10.60 4.95
CA ALA A 70 -5.20 -11.35 3.73
C ALA A 70 -3.92 -11.71 2.97
N PHE A 71 -3.00 -10.75 2.83
CA PHE A 71 -1.71 -10.96 2.18
C PHE A 71 -0.83 -11.97 2.93
N SER A 72 -0.79 -11.91 4.26
CA SER A 72 -0.02 -12.88 5.05
C SER A 72 -0.55 -14.31 4.84
N LYS A 73 -1.87 -14.52 4.91
CA LYS A 73 -2.49 -15.83 4.63
C LYS A 73 -2.15 -16.31 3.22
N PHE A 74 -2.29 -15.42 2.24
CA PHE A 74 -1.99 -15.69 0.85
C PHE A 74 -0.53 -16.12 0.62
N VAL A 75 0.45 -15.44 1.23
CA VAL A 75 1.87 -15.81 1.13
C VAL A 75 2.11 -17.19 1.72
N THR A 76 1.54 -17.47 2.90
CA THR A 76 1.72 -18.77 3.56
C THR A 76 1.14 -19.91 2.73
N GLU A 77 -0.10 -19.77 2.27
CA GLU A 77 -0.77 -20.79 1.46
C GLU A 77 -0.09 -20.99 0.11
N SER A 78 0.35 -19.91 -0.54
CA SER A 78 1.07 -20.00 -1.81
C SER A 78 2.44 -20.64 -1.70
N SER A 79 3.20 -20.29 -0.67
CA SER A 79 4.50 -20.90 -0.41
C SER A 79 4.38 -22.41 -0.16
N ALA A 80 3.35 -22.84 0.58
CA ALA A 80 3.10 -24.26 0.84
C ALA A 80 2.74 -25.03 -0.45
N GLN A 81 1.88 -24.45 -1.30
CA GLN A 81 1.53 -25.08 -2.57
C GLN A 81 2.71 -25.12 -3.54
N PHE A 82 3.49 -24.06 -3.65
CA PHE A 82 4.71 -24.06 -4.47
C PHE A 82 5.73 -25.10 -3.98
N ALA A 83 5.93 -25.22 -2.66
CA ALA A 83 6.82 -26.23 -2.11
C ALA A 83 6.34 -27.66 -2.43
N ALA A 84 5.03 -27.92 -2.32
CA ALA A 84 4.45 -29.22 -2.62
C ALA A 84 4.58 -29.61 -4.10
N VAL A 85 4.47 -28.64 -5.01
CA VAL A 85 4.64 -28.90 -6.45
C VAL A 85 6.12 -29.00 -6.83
N LEU A 86 6.99 -28.19 -6.22
CA LEU A 86 8.45 -28.29 -6.40
C LEU A 86 8.97 -29.69 -6.05
N ALA A 87 8.47 -30.28 -4.96
CA ALA A 87 8.86 -31.64 -4.55
C ALA A 87 8.47 -32.74 -5.56
N GLN A 88 7.55 -32.44 -6.50
CA GLN A 88 7.11 -33.37 -7.55
C GLN A 88 7.90 -33.21 -8.86
N LEU A 89 8.78 -32.20 -8.95
CA LEU A 89 9.66 -32.04 -10.10
C LEU A 89 10.84 -33.01 -10.05
N PRO A 90 11.41 -33.35 -11.22
CA PRO A 90 12.70 -34.05 -11.28
C PRO A 90 13.78 -33.30 -10.47
N PRO A 91 14.60 -33.99 -9.64
CA PRO A 91 15.59 -33.37 -8.77
C PRO A 91 16.53 -32.40 -9.47
N GLU A 92 16.85 -32.66 -10.73
CA GLU A 92 17.70 -31.82 -11.58
C GLU A 92 17.08 -30.44 -11.91
N LEU A 93 15.75 -30.31 -11.92
CA LEU A 93 15.03 -29.06 -12.20
C LEU A 93 14.67 -28.28 -10.93
N GLN A 94 14.67 -28.94 -9.76
CA GLN A 94 14.26 -28.32 -8.50
C GLN A 94 15.10 -27.09 -8.12
N PRO A 95 16.44 -27.08 -8.21
CA PRO A 95 17.26 -25.95 -7.76
C PRO A 95 16.94 -24.66 -8.54
N GLU A 96 16.81 -24.76 -9.86
CA GLU A 96 16.49 -23.62 -10.73
C GLU A 96 15.10 -23.06 -10.41
N LYS A 97 14.08 -23.93 -10.33
CA LYS A 97 12.70 -23.49 -10.06
C LYS A 97 12.53 -22.96 -8.64
N GLN A 98 13.17 -23.57 -7.65
CA GLN A 98 13.18 -23.09 -6.28
C GLN A 98 13.82 -21.70 -6.19
N ALA A 99 14.97 -21.48 -6.84
CA ALA A 99 15.63 -20.18 -6.85
C ALA A 99 14.73 -19.10 -7.48
N ALA A 100 14.09 -19.40 -8.61
CA ALA A 100 13.19 -18.48 -9.29
C ALA A 100 11.95 -18.12 -8.44
N ILE A 101 11.31 -19.12 -7.83
CA ILE A 101 10.14 -18.91 -6.95
C ILE A 101 10.54 -18.10 -5.72
N THR A 102 11.64 -18.45 -5.05
CA THR A 102 12.13 -17.75 -3.86
C THR A 102 12.46 -16.29 -4.18
N ALA A 103 13.15 -16.03 -5.29
CA ALA A 103 13.48 -14.67 -5.72
C ALA A 103 12.21 -13.85 -6.02
N SER A 104 11.20 -14.47 -6.63
CA SER A 104 9.90 -13.83 -6.89
C SER A 104 9.16 -13.51 -5.59
N LEU A 105 9.03 -14.47 -4.68
CA LEU A 105 8.33 -14.30 -3.40
C LEU A 105 9.00 -13.23 -2.54
N ASN A 106 10.32 -13.29 -2.36
CA ASN A 106 11.05 -12.29 -1.57
C ASN A 106 10.87 -10.88 -2.11
N ARG A 107 10.86 -10.73 -3.44
CA ARG A 107 10.63 -9.44 -4.09
C ARG A 107 9.21 -8.92 -3.85
N GLN A 108 8.20 -9.78 -3.94
CA GLN A 108 6.81 -9.39 -3.66
C GLN A 108 6.62 -9.03 -2.19
N LEU A 109 7.22 -9.79 -1.28
CA LEU A 109 7.24 -9.50 0.16
C LEU A 109 7.86 -8.14 0.44
N GLN A 110 9.03 -7.87 -0.14
CA GLN A 110 9.71 -6.58 0.02
C GLN A 110 8.85 -5.42 -0.48
N ALA A 111 8.31 -5.53 -1.71
CA ALA A 111 7.47 -4.48 -2.28
C ALA A 111 6.20 -4.23 -1.45
N GLN A 112 5.58 -5.29 -0.92
CA GLN A 112 4.39 -5.17 -0.10
C GLN A 112 4.71 -4.59 1.29
N ALA A 113 5.85 -4.95 1.88
CA ALA A 113 6.32 -4.36 3.14
C ALA A 113 6.62 -2.87 3.00
N GLU A 114 7.28 -2.47 1.92
CA GLU A 114 7.56 -1.06 1.59
C GLU A 114 6.27 -0.26 1.41
N PHE A 115 5.30 -0.82 0.67
CA PHE A 115 3.98 -0.22 0.51
C PHE A 115 3.29 0.01 1.86
N TYR A 116 3.24 -1.00 2.73
CA TYR A 116 2.61 -0.86 4.03
C TYR A 116 3.30 0.18 4.91
N ARG A 117 4.63 0.19 4.94
CA ARG A 117 5.39 1.18 5.70
C ARG A 117 5.09 2.60 5.22
N ALA A 118 5.12 2.83 3.91
CA ALA A 118 4.81 4.15 3.34
C ALA A 118 3.38 4.57 3.67
N ARG A 119 2.41 3.64 3.55
CA ARG A 119 1.01 3.92 3.87
C ARG A 119 0.79 4.25 5.35
N GLU A 120 1.46 3.56 6.25
CA GLU A 120 1.40 3.83 7.69
C GLU A 120 1.98 5.21 8.03
N GLN A 121 3.15 5.55 7.47
CA GLN A 121 3.75 6.88 7.62
C GLN A 121 2.84 7.99 7.10
N TRP A 122 2.19 7.76 5.95
CA TRP A 122 1.22 8.69 5.39
C TRP A 122 0.03 8.90 6.34
N MET A 123 -0.54 7.82 6.89
CA MET A 123 -1.67 7.88 7.82
C MET A 123 -1.32 8.60 9.13
N GLU A 124 -0.14 8.30 9.69
CA GLU A 124 0.35 8.94 10.91
C GLU A 124 0.55 10.45 10.71
N ALA A 125 1.17 10.85 9.59
CA ALA A 125 1.37 12.25 9.28
C ALA A 125 0.05 12.98 9.03
N ALA A 126 -0.88 12.37 8.29
CA ALA A 126 -2.20 12.93 8.04
C ALA A 126 -3.01 13.11 9.33
N GLU A 127 -2.98 12.12 10.23
CA GLU A 127 -3.63 12.25 11.54
C GLU A 127 -3.00 13.38 12.37
N ALA A 128 -1.68 13.47 12.38
CA ALA A 128 -0.96 14.51 13.11
C ALA A 128 -1.33 15.91 12.58
N ILE A 129 -1.53 16.08 11.27
CA ILE A 129 -2.03 17.33 10.68
C ILE A 129 -3.44 17.63 11.18
N CYS A 130 -4.37 16.67 11.10
CA CYS A 130 -5.75 16.86 11.56
C CYS A 130 -5.79 17.27 13.03
N ARG A 131 -5.00 16.61 13.89
CA ARG A 131 -4.91 16.92 15.33
C ARG A 131 -4.24 18.26 15.61
N LEU A 132 -3.18 18.62 14.87
CA LEU A 132 -2.52 19.92 15.01
C LEU A 132 -3.49 21.06 14.73
N ILE A 133 -4.18 20.99 13.59
CA ILE A 133 -5.17 21.98 13.19
C ILE A 133 -6.30 22.07 14.20
N ASP A 134 -6.83 20.93 14.65
CA ASP A 134 -7.92 20.93 15.61
C ASP A 134 -7.51 21.56 16.95
N SER A 135 -6.28 21.27 17.43
CA SER A 135 -5.73 21.84 18.66
C SER A 135 -5.43 23.35 18.59
N ARG A 136 -5.26 23.89 17.37
CA ARG A 136 -4.95 25.30 17.09
C ARG A 136 -6.08 26.05 16.42
N ARG A 137 -7.25 25.43 16.28
CA ARG A 137 -8.39 25.94 15.50
C ARG A 137 -8.82 27.36 15.87
N ALA A 138 -8.78 27.70 17.16
CA ALA A 138 -9.14 29.04 17.64
C ALA A 138 -8.15 30.15 17.23
N SER A 139 -6.93 29.76 16.87
CA SER A 139 -5.81 30.65 16.52
C SER A 139 -5.31 30.48 15.08
N CYS A 140 -5.90 29.57 14.31
CA CYS A 140 -5.57 29.35 12.90
C CYS A 140 -6.56 30.10 12.00
N THR A 141 -6.06 30.67 10.91
CA THR A 141 -6.90 31.23 9.86
C THR A 141 -6.79 30.40 8.59
N PHE A 142 -7.93 30.16 7.95
CA PHE A 142 -8.00 29.47 6.67
C PHE A 142 -8.23 30.51 5.59
N SER A 143 -7.35 30.57 4.61
CA SER A 143 -7.41 31.49 3.46
C SER A 143 -7.27 30.70 2.16
N ASP A 144 -7.47 31.36 1.01
CA ASP A 144 -7.25 30.73 -0.30
C ASP A 144 -5.78 30.30 -0.51
N GLY A 145 -4.85 30.84 0.28
CA GLY A 145 -3.44 30.48 0.29
C GLY A 145 -3.08 29.29 1.20
N GLY A 146 -4.03 28.77 1.98
CA GLY A 146 -3.82 27.64 2.88
C GLY A 146 -4.19 27.93 4.34
N ILE A 147 -3.40 27.39 5.26
CA ILE A 147 -3.62 27.48 6.71
C ILE A 147 -2.51 28.32 7.32
N ASP A 148 -2.88 29.44 7.94
CA ASP A 148 -1.94 30.26 8.68
C ASP A 148 -2.03 29.91 10.18
N PHE A 149 -0.88 29.68 10.79
CA PHE A 149 -0.74 29.40 12.21
C PHE A 149 -0.23 30.65 12.93
N ALA A 150 -0.75 30.92 14.13
CA ALA A 150 -0.28 32.05 14.95
C ALA A 150 1.16 31.89 15.45
N ALA A 151 1.67 30.66 15.53
CA ALA A 151 3.03 30.36 15.98
C ALA A 151 3.85 29.71 14.85
N ASP A 152 5.07 30.21 14.63
CA ASP A 152 5.98 29.70 13.61
C ASP A 152 6.33 28.21 13.83
N GLU A 153 6.40 27.76 15.08
CA GLU A 153 6.65 26.35 15.42
C GLU A 153 5.55 25.42 14.88
N ASP A 154 4.28 25.85 14.95
CA ASP A 154 3.16 25.06 14.43
C ASP A 154 3.18 25.05 12.89
N LEU A 155 3.56 26.15 12.25
CA LEU A 155 3.76 26.22 10.80
C LEU A 155 4.89 25.29 10.34
N LEU A 156 6.05 25.33 11.01
CA LEU A 156 7.18 24.43 10.71
C LEU A 156 6.76 22.97 10.86
N ARG A 157 6.09 22.63 11.97
CA ARG A 157 5.57 21.28 12.20
C ARG A 157 4.58 20.85 11.11
N PHE A 158 3.69 21.74 10.69
CA PHE A 158 2.74 21.47 9.60
C PHE A 158 3.47 21.18 8.28
N GLN A 159 4.48 21.98 7.93
CA GLN A 159 5.31 21.77 6.73
C GLN A 159 6.08 20.45 6.79
N GLU A 160 6.68 20.10 7.92
CA GLU A 160 7.36 18.80 8.11
C GLU A 160 6.41 17.62 7.90
N LEU A 161 5.17 17.73 8.37
CA LEU A 161 4.16 16.68 8.19
C LEU A 161 3.73 16.56 6.72
N LEU A 162 3.57 17.68 6.00
CA LEU A 162 3.30 17.66 4.57
C LEU A 162 4.44 17.01 3.77
N LEU A 163 5.69 17.31 4.12
CA LEU A 163 6.86 16.66 3.50
C LEU A 163 6.87 15.14 3.73
N LYS A 164 6.48 14.67 4.92
CA LYS A 164 6.34 13.23 5.20
C LYS A 164 5.26 12.58 4.34
N ILE A 165 4.12 13.26 4.15
CA ILE A 165 3.04 12.80 3.27
C ILE A 165 3.53 12.69 1.83
N GLU A 166 4.22 13.72 1.33
CA GLU A 166 4.74 13.74 -0.03
C GLU A 166 5.78 12.63 -0.23
N ALA A 167 6.73 12.48 0.69
CA ALA A 167 7.75 11.42 0.63
C ALA A 167 7.12 10.02 0.62
N ALA A 168 6.11 9.78 1.46
CA ALA A 168 5.38 8.52 1.47
C ALA A 168 4.66 8.28 0.12
N HIS A 169 4.01 9.31 -0.43
CA HIS A 169 3.34 9.21 -1.73
C HIS A 169 4.33 8.91 -2.87
N GLN A 170 5.46 9.62 -2.92
CA GLN A 170 6.52 9.39 -3.92
C GLN A 170 7.06 7.97 -3.84
N SER A 171 7.26 7.44 -2.63
CA SER A 171 7.68 6.04 -2.42
C SER A 171 6.66 5.05 -2.99
N GLU A 172 5.36 5.28 -2.80
CA GLU A 172 4.31 4.43 -3.35
C GLU A 172 4.25 4.48 -4.89
N VAL A 173 4.35 5.68 -5.47
CA VAL A 173 4.37 5.89 -6.92
C VAL A 173 5.58 5.19 -7.55
N ALA A 174 6.77 5.34 -6.97
CA ALA A 174 7.97 4.64 -7.42
C ALA A 174 7.78 3.12 -7.39
N GLY A 175 7.19 2.57 -6.33
CA GLY A 175 6.87 1.15 -6.22
C GLY A 175 5.85 0.67 -7.26
N LEU A 176 4.88 1.50 -7.64
CA LEU A 176 3.93 1.20 -8.72
C LEU A 176 4.61 1.22 -10.10
N GLN A 177 5.44 2.22 -10.37
CA GLN A 177 6.19 2.33 -11.63
C GLN A 177 7.13 1.13 -11.83
N GLN A 178 7.84 0.70 -10.78
CA GLN A 178 8.69 -0.49 -10.84
C GLN A 178 7.89 -1.76 -11.13
N ARG A 179 6.68 -1.90 -10.57
CA ARG A 179 5.79 -3.04 -10.87
C ARG A 179 5.29 -3.01 -12.31
N MET A 180 4.85 -1.86 -12.79
CA MET A 180 4.38 -1.68 -14.17
C MET A 180 5.48 -1.98 -15.18
N PHE A 181 6.68 -1.41 -15.00
CA PHE A 181 7.83 -1.67 -15.87
C PHE A 181 8.12 -3.18 -15.99
N ARG A 182 8.08 -3.90 -14.86
CA ARG A 182 8.33 -5.35 -14.85
C ARG A 182 7.21 -6.14 -15.52
N LEU A 183 5.95 -5.77 -15.33
CA LEU A 183 4.83 -6.40 -16.03
C LEU A 183 4.99 -6.24 -17.55
N THR A 184 5.33 -5.05 -18.02
CA THR A 184 5.62 -4.82 -19.44
C THR A 184 6.81 -5.61 -19.95
N SER A 185 7.92 -5.68 -19.19
CA SER A 185 9.11 -6.48 -19.58
C SER A 185 8.85 -7.99 -19.57
N SER A 186 7.98 -8.47 -18.69
CA SER A 186 7.62 -9.89 -18.59
C SER A 186 6.69 -10.31 -19.73
N LEU A 187 5.80 -9.41 -20.17
CA LEU A 187 4.93 -9.63 -21.33
C LEU A 187 5.71 -9.65 -22.65
N THR A 188 6.74 -8.83 -22.81
CA THR A 188 7.62 -8.86 -24.00
C THR A 188 8.55 -10.07 -24.06
N LEU A 189 8.73 -10.82 -22.97
CA LEU A 189 9.51 -12.07 -22.94
C LEU A 189 8.63 -13.31 -23.18
N LEU A 190 7.30 -13.15 -23.18
CA LEU A 190 6.31 -14.21 -23.37
C LEU A 190 5.56 -14.12 -24.71
N GLY A 191 5.83 -13.10 -25.53
CA GLY A 191 5.33 -12.94 -26.90
C GLY A 191 6.48 -12.97 -27.90
#